data_AF-A7GNA2-F1
#
_entry.id   AF-A7GNA2-F1
#
_cell.length_a   1.000
_cell.length_b   1.000
_cell.length_c   1.000
_cell.angle_alpha   90.00
_cell.angle_beta   90.00
_cell.angle_gamma   90.00
#
_symmetry.space_group_name_H-M   'P 1'
#
loop_
_entity.id
_entity.type
_entity.pdbx_description
1 polymer ?
#
loop_
_entity_poly.entity_id
_entity_poly.type
_entity_poly.pdbx_seq_one_letter_code
_entity_poly.pdbx_strand_id
1 'polypeptide(L)' 'MFQEKEYFFCYSTNLHEFLRYEKGIKYICTAFHDTTNKRFWLFERDGELLNALDEYNERGKKLGLKNK' A
#
# COMPACT_ATOMS: atom_id res chain seq x y z
N MET A 1 -7.49 -10.92 22.78
CA MET A 1 -6.52 -11.84 22.14
C MET A 1 -7.20 -12.32 20.86
N PHE A 2 -6.77 -12.01 19.64
CA PHE A 2 -5.55 -11.44 19.08
C PHE A 2 -6.00 -10.34 18.11
N GLN A 3 -5.41 -9.13 18.15
CA GLN A 3 -5.80 -8.07 17.21
C GLN A 3 -5.19 -8.39 15.84
N GLU A 4 -6.02 -8.96 14.97
CA GLU A 4 -5.60 -9.42 13.66
C GLU A 4 -5.46 -8.24 12.70
N LYS A 5 -4.21 -7.98 12.29
CA LYS A 5 -3.77 -7.24 11.09
C LYS A 5 -3.63 -5.72 11.24
N GLU A 6 -2.64 -5.33 12.04
CA GLU A 6 -2.10 -3.96 12.13
C GLU A 6 -1.20 -3.58 10.94
N TYR A 7 -1.02 -4.46 9.94
CA TYR A 7 -0.10 -4.24 8.83
C TYR A 7 -0.77 -4.34 7.47
N PHE A 8 -0.38 -3.42 6.58
CA PHE A 8 -0.83 -3.34 5.20
C PHE A 8 0.29 -3.81 4.26
N PHE A 9 -0.02 -4.80 3.42
CA PHE A 9 0.91 -5.34 2.42
C PHE A 9 0.67 -4.66 1.07
N CYS A 10 1.64 -3.87 0.64
CA CYS A 10 1.64 -3.20 -0.65
C CYS A 10 2.47 -4.00 -1.66
N TYR A 11 1.82 -4.43 -2.74
CA TYR A 11 2.46 -5.15 -3.85
C TYR A 11 2.68 -4.25 -5.08
N SER A 12 2.03 -3.09 -5.15
CA SER A 12 2.09 -2.19 -6.30
C SER A 12 3.17 -1.13 -6.12
N THR A 13 4.12 -1.08 -7.05
CA THR A 13 5.17 -0.04 -7.06
C THR A 13 4.57 1.37 -7.15
N ASN A 14 3.54 1.58 -7.98
CA ASN A 14 2.85 2.87 -8.07
C ASN A 14 2.22 3.31 -6.75
N LEU A 15 1.67 2.37 -5.99
CA LEU A 15 1.10 2.66 -4.68
C LEU A 15 2.20 2.96 -3.66
N HIS A 16 3.29 2.20 -3.68
CA HIS A 16 4.46 2.47 -2.84
C HIS A 16 5.05 3.87 -3.11
N GLU A 17 5.18 4.26 -4.38
CA GLU A 17 5.68 5.59 -4.75
C GLU A 17 4.74 6.69 -4.25
N PHE A 18 3.43 6.53 -4.41
CA PHE A 18 2.45 7.48 -3.87
C PHE A 18 2.56 7.61 -2.35
N LEU A 19 2.59 6.48 -1.63
CA LEU A 19 2.68 6.47 -0.17
C LEU A 19 3.99 7.10 0.32
N ARG A 20 5.12 6.82 -0.35
CA ARG A 20 6.44 7.30 0.08
C ARG A 20 6.76 8.73 -0.36
N TYR A 21 6.50 9.07 -1.62
CA TYR A 21 6.87 10.36 -2.19
C TYR A 21 5.78 11.42 -2.04
N GLU A 22 4.50 11.05 -2.19
CA GLU A 22 3.40 12.01 -2.09
C GLU A 22 2.94 12.18 -0.64
N LYS A 23 2.79 11.08 0.10
CA LYS A 23 2.32 11.11 1.50
C LYS A 23 3.43 11.11 2.55
N GLY A 24 4.66 10.71 2.19
CA GLY A 24 5.77 10.64 3.14
C GLY A 24 5.68 9.49 4.14
N ILE A 25 4.82 8.50 3.91
CA ILE A 25 4.58 7.38 4.81
C ILE A 25 5.75 6.40 4.73
N LYS A 26 6.34 6.11 5.89
CA LYS A 26 7.42 5.12 6.00
C LYS A 26 6.85 3.71 6.05
N TYR A 27 7.46 2.81 5.27
CA TYR A 27 7.21 1.38 5.38
C TYR A 27 8.02 0.80 6.54
N ILE A 28 7.47 -0.19 7.21
CA ILE A 28 8.11 -0.93 8.29
C ILE A 28 9.18 -1.87 7.70
N CYS A 29 8.81 -2.61 6.66
CA CYS A 29 9.67 -3.64 6.08
C CYS A 29 9.45 -3.74 4.57
N THR A 30 10.48 -4.19 3.86
CA THR A 30 10.35 -4.65 2.49
C THR A 30 10.89 -6.06 2.41
N ALA A 31 10.15 -6.94 1.75
CA ALA A 31 10.50 -8.33 1.61
C ALA A 31 10.13 -8.81 0.21
N PHE A 32 10.67 -9.96 -0.17
CA PHE A 32 10.38 -10.61 -1.43
C PHE A 32 9.55 -11.85 -1.16
N HIS A 33 8.50 -12.04 -1.93
CA HIS A 33 7.71 -13.25 -1.89
C HIS A 33 8.52 -14.39 -2.52
N ASP A 34 8.87 -15.40 -1.74
CA ASP A 34 9.79 -16.48 -2.14
C ASP A 34 9.38 -17.17 -3.45
N THR A 35 8.08 -17.45 -3.60
CA THR A 35 7.55 -18.21 -4.73
C THR A 35 7.40 -17.39 -6.02
N THR A 36 7.15 -16.08 -5.91
CA THR A 36 6.90 -15.21 -7.08
C THR A 36 8.05 -14.25 -7.35
N ASN A 37 9.05 -14.23 -6.47
CA ASN A 37 10.14 -13.25 -6.41
C ASN A 37 9.68 -11.79 -6.45
N LYS A 38 8.41 -11.53 -6.12
CA LYS A 38 7.83 -10.18 -6.15
C LYS A 38 8.15 -9.46 -4.86
N ARG A 39 8.69 -8.25 -4.98
CA ARG A 39 8.90 -7.36 -3.84
C ARG A 39 7.55 -6.86 -3.32
N PHE A 40 7.40 -6.85 -2.01
CA PHE A 40 6.30 -6.19 -1.32
C PHE A 40 6.84 -5.29 -0.21
N TRP A 41 6.03 -4.31 0.15
CA TRP A 41 6.30 -3.36 1.21
C TRP A 41 5.24 -3.51 2.29
N LEU A 42 5.69 -3.60 3.52
CA LEU A 42 4.87 -3.69 4.70
C LEU A 42 4.75 -2.30 5.32
N PHE A 43 3.53 -1.82 5.48
CA PHE A 43 3.23 -0.55 6.12
C PHE A 43 2.44 -0.78 7.40
N GLU A 44 2.57 0.13 8.35
CA GLU A 44 1.68 0.15 9.52
C GLU A 44 0.30 0.63 9.08
N ARG A 45 -0.74 -0.03 9.57
CA ARG A 45 -2.12 0.34 9.30
C ARG A 45 -2.51 1.51 10.20
N ASP A 46 -2.01 2.69 9.85
CA ASP A 46 -2.36 3.95 10.50
C ASP A 46 -3.55 4.64 9.79
N GLY A 47 -4.23 5.55 10.49
CA GLY A 47 -5.27 6.40 9.90
C GLY A 47 -4.77 7.21 8.69
N GLU A 48 -3.51 7.67 8.72
CA GLU A 48 -2.89 8.36 7.59
C GLU A 48 -2.75 7.44 6.37
N LEU A 49 -2.38 6.17 6.59
CA LEU A 49 -2.28 5.18 5.52
C LEU A 49 -3.66 4.90 4.93
N LEU A 50 -4.67 4.67 5.78
CA LEU A 50 -6.03 4.39 5.32
C LEU A 50 -6.60 5.55 4.49
N ASN A 51 -6.38 6.79 4.94
CA ASN A 51 -6.80 7.97 4.20
C ASN A 51 -6.07 8.09 2.85
N ALA A 52 -4.76 7.84 2.82
CA ALA A 52 -3.97 7.84 1.59
C ALA A 52 -4.45 6.76 0.59
N LEU A 53 -4.79 5.57 1.08
CA LEU A 53 -5.31 4.49 0.25
C LEU A 53 -6.67 4.85 -0.36
N ASP A 54 -7.54 5.49 0.42
CA ASP A 54 -8.85 5.94 -0.05
C ASP A 54 -8.70 7.00 -1.14
N GLU A 55 -7.88 8.03 -0.92
CA GLU A 55 -7.57 9.05 -1.93
C GLU A 55 -6.97 8.45 -3.21
N TYR A 56 -6.07 7.48 -3.07
CA TYR A 56 -5.48 6.79 -4.23
C TYR A 56 -6.53 6.00 -5.01
N ASN A 57 -7.44 5.32 -4.32
CA ASN A 57 -8.52 4.55 -4.93
C ASN A 57 -9.53 5.47 -5.64
N GLU A 58 -9.91 6.58 -5.01
CA GLU A 58 -10.76 7.61 -5.64
C GLU A 58 -10.09 8.20 -6.88
N ARG A 59 -8.79 8.52 -6.81
CA ARG A 59 -8.01 9.01 -7.95
C ARG A 59 -7.95 7.98 -9.08
N GLY A 60 -7.74 6.70 -8.75
CA GLY A 60 -7.76 5.61 -9.73
C GLY A 60 -9.13 5.43 -10.41
N LYS A 61 -10.21 5.56 -9.65
CA LYS A 61 -11.59 5.54 -10.16
C LYS A 61 -11.87 6.72 -11.09
N LYS A 62 -11.35 7.90 -10.76
CA LYS A 62 -11.45 9.13 -11.56
C LYS A 62 -10.63 9.05 -12.86
N LEU A 63 -9.52 8.34 -12.84
CA LEU A 63 -8.66 8.07 -14.00
C LEU A 63 -9.18 6.93 -14.89
N GLY A 64 -10.31 6.30 -14.55
CA GLY A 64 -10.93 5.27 -15.39
C GLY A 64 -10.14 3.97 -15.48
N LEU A 65 -9.24 3.70 -14.53
CA LEU A 65 -8.49 2.45 -14.45
C LEU A 65 -9.44 1.31 -14.02
N LYS A 66 -10.27 0.85 -14.95
CA LYS A 66 -10.95 -0.45 -14.85
C LYS A 66 -9.86 -1.51 -14.95
N ASN A 67 -9.47 -2.11 -13.83
CA ASN A 67 -8.88 -3.45 -13.90
C ASN A 67 -9.94 -4.35 -14.55
N LYS A 68 -9.67 -4.74 -15.79
CA LYS A 68 -10.49 -5.68 -16.57
C LYS A 68 -10.16 -7.10 -16.15
#